data_AF-A0A969W950-F1
#
_entry.id   AF-A0A969W950-F1
#
_cell.length_a   1.000
_cell.length_b   1.000
_cell.length_c   1.000
_cell.angle_alpha   90.00
_cell.angle_beta   90.00
_cell.angle_gamma   90.00
#
_symmetry.space_group_name_H-M   'P 1'
#
loop_
_entity.id
_entity.type
_entity.pdbx_description
1 polymer ?
#
loop_
_entity_poly.entity_id
_entity_poly.type
_entity_poly.pdbx_seq_one_letter_code
_entity_poly.pdbx_strand_id
1 'polypeptide(L)'
;MKRGVMLVPLTLIVAIVMSALAVVRTKHENRGLVTQLESLRTERERLDMEWAQLQLEEATLANNNRVEHIARQKLGMIEPPDYVIVQERSR
;
A
#
# COMPACT_ATOMS: atom_id res chain seq x y z
N MET A 1 28.47 59.43 -0.39
CA MET A 1 27.08 58.89 -0.29
C MET A 1 26.74 57.89 -1.40
N LYS A 2 27.09 58.11 -2.68
CA LYS A 2 26.73 57.22 -3.81
C LYS A 2 27.33 55.79 -3.75
N ARG A 3 28.52 55.61 -3.15
CA ARG A 3 29.19 54.31 -3.02
C ARG A 3 28.42 53.30 -2.15
N GLY A 4 27.82 53.73 -1.05
CA GLY A 4 27.03 52.86 -0.17
C GLY A 4 25.72 52.39 -0.83
N VAL A 5 25.08 53.29 -1.58
CA VAL A 5 23.83 52.99 -2.30
C VAL A 5 24.04 51.97 -3.43
N MET A 6 25.23 51.92 -4.02
CA MET A 6 25.56 50.98 -5.10
C MET A 6 25.96 49.58 -4.60
N LEU A 7 26.35 49.45 -3.32
CA LEU A 7 26.67 48.17 -2.69
C LEU A 7 25.42 47.36 -2.34
N VAL A 8 24.33 48.03 -1.93
CA VAL A 8 23.04 47.38 -1.62
C VAL A 8 22.52 46.51 -2.79
N PRO A 9 22.36 47.01 -4.03
CA PRO A 9 21.87 46.19 -5.12
C PRO A 9 22.86 45.06 -5.47
N LEU A 10 24.17 45.29 -5.35
CA LEU A 10 25.17 44.25 -5.59
C LEU A 10 25.03 43.09 -4.60
N THR A 11 24.87 43.40 -3.31
CA THR A 11 24.65 42.36 -2.28
C THR A 11 23.34 41.61 -2.49
N LEU A 12 22.30 42.30 -2.95
CA LEU A 12 21.01 41.68 -3.23
C LEU A 12 21.09 40.71 -4.43
N ILE A 13 21.81 41.09 -5.49
CA ILE A 13 22.06 40.21 -6.64
C ILE A 13 22.80 38.94 -6.18
N VAL A 14 23.84 39.09 -5.37
CA VAL A 14 24.59 37.94 -4.84
C VAL A 14 23.67 37.05 -3.99
N ALA A 15 22.84 37.64 -3.13
CA ALA A 15 21.89 36.88 -2.31
C ALA A 15 20.88 36.09 -3.17
N ILE A 16 20.37 36.68 -4.25
CA ILE A 16 19.45 36.01 -5.18
C ILE A 16 20.15 34.85 -5.90
N VAL A 17 21.37 35.05 -6.39
CA VAL A 17 22.14 33.99 -7.05
C VAL A 17 22.41 32.83 -6.10
N MET A 18 22.81 33.13 -4.86
CA MET A 18 23.03 32.12 -3.83
C MET A 18 21.75 31.35 -3.51
N SER A 19 20.61 32.03 -3.38
CA SER A 19 19.30 31.40 -3.18
C SER A 19 18.93 30.49 -4.35
N ALA A 20 19.11 30.95 -5.59
CA ALA A 20 18.81 30.15 -6.78
C ALA A 20 19.65 28.87 -6.83
N LEU A 21 20.95 28.95 -6.56
CA LEU A 21 21.84 27.79 -6.50
C LEU A 21 21.45 26.83 -5.37
N ALA A 22 21.09 27.34 -4.19
CA ALA A 22 20.64 26.53 -3.06
C ALA A 22 19.36 25.74 -3.38
N VAL A 23 18.39 26.39 -4.04
CA VAL A 23 17.15 25.74 -4.50
C VAL A 23 17.43 24.65 -5.52
N VAL A 24 18.30 24.92 -6.51
CA VAL A 24 18.67 23.92 -7.53
C VAL A 24 19.34 22.71 -6.89
N ARG A 25 20.27 22.94 -5.96
CA ARG A 25 20.93 21.85 -5.21
C ARG A 25 19.92 21.01 -4.44
N THR A 26 19.05 21.67 -3.67
CA THR A 26 17.99 21.00 -2.90
C THR A 26 17.06 20.18 -3.80
N LYS A 27 16.71 20.71 -4.97
CA LYS A 27 15.87 20.00 -5.95
C LYS A 27 16.58 18.79 -6.56
N HIS A 28 17.88 18.89 -6.80
CA HIS A 28 18.68 17.78 -7.31
C HIS A 28 18.79 16.64 -6.30
N GLU A 29 19.12 16.96 -5.04
CA GLU A 29 19.18 15.98 -3.95
C GLU A 29 17.80 15.34 -3.69
N ASN A 30 16.72 16.12 -3.75
CA ASN A 30 15.35 15.60 -3.61
C ASN A 30 14.99 14.57 -4.67
N ARG A 31 15.44 14.73 -5.93
CA ARG A 31 15.13 13.75 -6.98
C ARG A 31 15.63 12.35 -6.62
N GLY A 32 16.86 12.24 -6.11
CA GLY A 32 17.43 10.95 -5.71
C GLY A 32 16.69 10.30 -4.53
N LEU A 33 16.28 11.10 -3.55
CA LEU A 33 15.51 10.62 -2.40
C LEU A 33 14.09 10.18 -2.80
N VAL A 34 13.43 10.94 -3.68
CA VAL A 34 12.09 10.59 -4.18
C VAL A 34 12.12 9.29 -4.96
N THR A 35 13.10 9.08 -5.84
CA THR A 35 13.22 7.82 -6.58
C THR A 35 13.43 6.61 -5.67
N GLN A 36 14.26 6.73 -4.63
CA GLN A 36 14.43 5.65 -3.65
C GLN A 36 13.13 5.38 -2.90
N LEU A 37 12.44 6.44 -2.48
CA LEU A 37 11.16 6.32 -1.79
C LEU A 37 10.07 5.69 -2.66
N GLU A 38 10.02 6.01 -3.96
CA GLU A 38 9.15 5.36 -4.93
C GLU A 38 9.47 3.86 -5.07
N SER A 39 10.75 3.47 -5.17
CA SER A 39 11.12 2.05 -5.24
C SER A 39 10.69 1.24 -4.01
N LEU A 40 10.85 1.81 -2.80
CA LEU A 40 10.42 1.16 -1.57
C LEU A 40 8.90 1.03 -1.49
N ARG A 41 8.16 2.03 -2.00
CA ARG A 41 6.69 1.97 -2.08
C ARG A 41 6.22 0.88 -3.02
N THR A 42 6.83 0.77 -4.20
CA THR A 42 6.49 -0.28 -5.17
C THR A 42 6.73 -1.68 -4.59
N GLU A 43 7.84 -1.90 -3.88
CA GLU A 43 8.09 -3.20 -3.25
C GLU A 43 7.08 -3.50 -2.13
N ARG A 44 6.72 -2.49 -1.34
CA ARG A 44 5.67 -2.65 -0.33
C ARG A 44 4.33 -3.01 -0.97
N GLU A 45 3.92 -2.31 -2.02
CA GLU A 45 2.66 -2.60 -2.73
C GLU A 45 2.66 -4.03 -3.29
N ARG A 46 3.80 -4.50 -3.80
CA ARG A 46 3.97 -5.88 -4.27
C ARG A 46 3.74 -6.89 -3.14
N LEU A 47 4.37 -6.67 -1.99
CA LEU A 47 4.22 -7.54 -0.82
C LEU A 47 2.79 -7.51 -0.26
N ASP A 48 2.14 -6.35 -0.24
CA ASP A 48 0.75 -6.21 0.21
C ASP A 48 -0.20 -6.99 -0.72
N MET A 49 0.05 -7.00 -2.04
CA MET A 49 -0.71 -7.83 -2.98
C MET A 49 -0.47 -9.33 -2.79
N GLU A 50 0.79 -9.74 -2.64
CA GLU A 50 1.15 -11.14 -2.37
C GLU A 50 0.47 -11.63 -1.07
N TRP A 51 0.49 -10.80 -0.02
CA TRP A 51 -0.18 -11.10 1.25
C TRP A 51 -1.70 -11.23 1.08
N ALA A 52 -2.33 -10.32 0.35
CA ALA A 52 -3.77 -10.40 0.08
C ALA A 52 -4.13 -11.68 -0.70
N GLN A 53 -3.31 -12.09 -1.66
CA GLN A 53 -3.49 -13.34 -2.38
C GLN A 53 -3.39 -14.55 -1.44
N LEU A 54 -2.34 -14.61 -0.62
CA LEU A 54 -2.16 -15.69 0.36
C LEU A 54 -3.35 -15.79 1.32
N GLN A 55 -3.91 -14.65 1.74
CA GLN A 55 -5.07 -14.65 2.62
C GLN A 55 -6.33 -15.22 1.94
N LEU A 56 -6.51 -14.98 0.65
CA LEU A 56 -7.59 -15.56 -0.15
C LEU A 56 -7.40 -17.08 -0.34
N GLU A 57 -6.17 -17.52 -0.57
CA GLU A 57 -5.82 -18.94 -0.65
C GLU A 57 -6.12 -19.65 0.69
N GLU A 58 -5.72 -19.05 1.81
CA GLU A 58 -5.99 -19.58 3.15
C GLU A 58 -7.49 -19.64 3.45
N ALA A 59 -8.24 -18.57 3.15
CA ALA A 59 -9.69 -18.53 3.34
C ALA A 59 -10.40 -19.64 2.54
N THR A 60 -9.95 -19.91 1.32
CA THR A 60 -10.50 -20.97 0.46
C THR A 60 -10.22 -22.37 1.04
N LEU A 61 -9.00 -22.59 1.55
CA LEU A 61 -8.60 -23.86 2.16
C LEU A 61 -9.27 -24.10 3.53
N ALA A 62 -9.43 -23.05 4.33
CA ALA A 62 -9.98 -23.15 5.68
C ALA A 62 -11.49 -23.42 5.69
N ASN A 63 -12.24 -22.83 4.75
CA ASN A 63 -13.70 -22.80 4.83
C ASN A 63 -14.37 -24.04 4.19
N ASN A 64 -13.90 -24.50 3.03
CA ASN A 64 -14.54 -25.63 2.33
C ASN A 64 -13.91 -26.98 2.69
N ASN A 65 -12.58 -27.11 2.65
CA ASN A 65 -11.97 -28.44 2.73
C ASN A 65 -12.10 -29.10 4.10
N ARG A 66 -11.96 -28.35 5.20
CA ARG A 66 -11.90 -28.96 6.54
C ARG A 66 -13.28 -29.40 7.05
N VAL A 67 -14.30 -28.58 6.83
CA VAL A 67 -15.67 -28.88 7.29
C VAL A 67 -16.28 -29.98 6.44
N GLU A 68 -16.14 -29.90 5.12
CA GLU A 68 -16.71 -30.88 4.20
C GLU A 68 -16.06 -32.27 4.34
N HIS A 69 -14.73 -32.31 4.51
CA HIS A 69 -14.02 -33.56 4.71
C HIS A 69 -14.42 -34.24 6.03
N ILE A 70 -14.56 -33.47 7.12
CA ILE A 70 -15.06 -34.00 8.40
C ILE A 70 -16.52 -34.47 8.26
N ALA A 71 -17.37 -33.71 7.58
CA ALA A 71 -18.77 -34.07 7.35
C ALA A 71 -18.91 -35.38 6.54
N ARG A 72 -18.20 -35.53 5.42
CA ARG A 72 -18.26 -36.76 4.61
C ARG A 72 -17.58 -37.94 5.30
N GLN A 73 -16.37 -37.76 5.82
CA GLN A 73 -15.57 -38.90 6.30
C GLN A 73 -15.86 -39.31 7.73
N LYS A 74 -16.07 -38.37 8.65
CA LYS A 74 -16.36 -38.71 10.07
C LYS A 74 -17.84 -38.85 10.35
N LEU A 75 -18.67 -38.05 9.70
CA LEU A 75 -20.13 -38.04 9.94
C LEU A 75 -20.90 -38.82 8.87
N GLY A 76 -20.24 -39.32 7.81
CA GLY A 76 -20.89 -40.07 6.73
C GLY A 76 -21.92 -39.25 5.96
N MET A 77 -21.85 -37.92 6.03
CA MET A 77 -22.86 -37.05 5.42
C MET A 77 -22.78 -37.14 3.90
N ILE A 78 -23.91 -37.49 3.30
CA ILE A 78 -24.16 -37.47 1.86
C ILE A 78 -25.03 -36.26 1.54
N GLU A 79 -24.85 -35.71 0.34
CA GLU A 79 -25.67 -34.59 -0.12
C GLU A 79 -27.11 -35.06 -0.32
N PRO A 80 -28.10 -34.45 0.36
CA PRO A 80 -29.49 -34.89 0.24
C PRO A 80 -30.01 -34.65 -1.18
N PRO A 81 -30.72 -35.62 -1.79
CA PRO A 81 -31.24 -35.49 -3.15
C PRO A 81 -32.41 -34.49 -3.25
N ASP A 82 -33.10 -34.20 -2.14
CA ASP A 82 -34.23 -33.26 -2.08
C ASP A 82 -34.09 -32.30 -0.88
N TYR A 83 -34.44 -31.04 -1.09
CA TYR A 83 -34.45 -30.00 -0.06
C TYR A 83 -35.66 -30.18 0.87
N VAL A 84 -35.45 -30.86 2.01
CA VAL A 84 -36.48 -30.98 3.05
C VAL A 84 -36.49 -29.72 3.90
N ILE A 85 -37.45 -28.82 3.63
CA ILE A 85 -37.69 -27.65 4.47
C ILE A 85 -38.36 -28.14 5.76
N VAL A 86 -37.62 -28.14 6.88
CA VAL A 86 -38.18 -28.48 8.19
C VAL A 86 -39.07 -27.32 8.64
N GLN A 87 -40.39 -27.47 8.49
CA GLN A 87 -41.34 -26.51 9.06
C GLN A 87 -41.32 -26.63 10.59
N GLU A 88 -40.78 -25.60 11.24
CA GLU A 88 -40.82 -25.45 12.69
C GLU A 88 -42.28 -25.35 13.14
N ARG A 89 -42.80 -26.41 13.77
CA ARG A 89 -44.10 -26.34 14.45
C ARG A 89 -43.95 -25.42 15.66
N SER A 90 -44.33 -24.16 15.49
CA SER A 90 -44.57 -23.26 16.62
C SER A 90 -45.68 -23.84 17.49
N ARG A 91 -45.39 -24.01 18.78
CA ARG A 91 -46.37 -24.23 19.83
C ARG A 91 -46.54 -22.96 20.63
#